data_AF-A0A1I6QRL4-F1
#
_entry.id   AF-A0A1I6QRL4-F1
#
_cell.length_a   1.000
_cell.length_b   1.000
_cell.length_c   1.000
_cell.angle_alpha   90.00
_cell.angle_beta   90.00
_cell.angle_gamma   90.00
#
_symmetry.space_group_name_H-M   'P 1'
#
loop_
_entity.id
_entity.type
_entity.pdbx_description
1 polymer ?
#
loop_
_entity_poly.entity_id
_entity_poly.type
_entity_poly.pdbx_seq_one_letter_code
_entity_poly.pdbx_strand_id
1 'polypeptide(L)'
;MNKKNTAIFVLATIGVILFVTVYGILLPRMEREDQVYAAQQTDPLTHNIEESIRYKNKYMGNAGNLSGLIHSLPLGNIESELELFPDTLTANILYKSSTADITPELMERSLIYNATATFALIDNLQEIRYTFSDLSYVVSREDVEMWQGQADSPLINSPNKWRTEFQSKLEDSKYVDMGMKTLF
;
A
#
# COMPACT_ATOMS: atom_id res chain seq x y z
N MET A 1 -4.33 57.39 -22.55
CA MET A 1 -4.94 56.05 -22.76
C MET A 1 -6.38 56.09 -22.25
N ASN A 2 -7.37 55.64 -23.04
CA ASN A 2 -8.79 55.68 -22.63
C ASN A 2 -9.01 54.74 -21.42
N LYS A 3 -9.85 55.12 -20.44
CA LYS A 3 -10.08 54.36 -19.19
C LYS A 3 -10.42 52.89 -19.43
N LYS A 4 -11.14 52.59 -20.52
CA LYS A 4 -11.47 51.22 -20.95
C LYS A 4 -10.23 50.40 -21.33
N ASN A 5 -9.27 50.99 -22.05
CA ASN A 5 -8.04 50.31 -22.45
C ASN A 5 -7.17 50.02 -21.23
N THR A 6 -7.08 50.96 -20.27
CA THR A 6 -6.37 50.73 -19.01
C THR A 6 -6.98 49.58 -18.21
N ALA A 7 -8.32 49.49 -18.13
CA ALA A 7 -8.98 48.38 -17.45
C ALA A 7 -8.67 47.02 -18.12
N ILE A 8 -8.67 46.96 -19.45
CA ILE A 8 -8.32 45.76 -20.21
C ILE A 8 -6.87 45.34 -19.94
N PHE A 9 -5.92 46.29 -19.95
CA PHE A 9 -4.52 45.98 -19.65
C PHE A 9 -4.33 45.45 -18.22
N VAL A 10 -4.97 46.06 -17.23
CA VAL A 10 -4.89 45.59 -15.84
C VAL A 10 -5.45 44.18 -15.70
N LEU A 11 -6.62 43.91 -16.30
CA LEU A 11 -7.21 42.56 -16.31
C LEU A 11 -6.31 41.54 -17.01
N ALA A 12 -5.70 41.91 -18.14
CA ALA A 12 -4.77 41.04 -18.85
C ALA A 12 -3.53 40.73 -18.01
N THR A 13 -2.95 41.73 -17.33
CA THR A 13 -1.80 41.54 -16.43
C THR A 13 -2.15 40.63 -15.26
N ILE A 14 -3.32 40.80 -14.64
CA ILE A 14 -3.80 39.91 -13.57
C ILE A 14 -3.96 38.49 -14.10
N GLY A 15 -4.56 38.32 -15.28
CA GLY A 15 -4.71 37.02 -15.92
C GLY A 15 -3.37 36.32 -16.17
N VAL A 16 -2.37 37.05 -16.67
CA VAL A 16 -1.01 36.52 -16.87
C VAL A 16 -0.37 36.13 -15.54
N ILE A 17 -0.50 36.95 -14.50
CA ILE A 17 0.04 36.63 -13.17
C ILE A 17 -0.60 35.36 -12.62
N LEU A 18 -1.94 35.26 -12.65
CA LEU A 18 -2.66 34.07 -12.22
C LEU A 18 -2.24 32.83 -13.02
N PHE A 19 -2.11 32.96 -14.34
CA PHE A 19 -1.66 31.87 -15.20
C PHE A 19 -0.25 31.39 -14.80
N VAL A 20 0.70 32.31 -14.62
CA VAL A 20 2.07 31.98 -14.19
C VAL A 20 2.07 31.35 -12.79
N THR A 21 1.26 31.83 -11.85
CA THR A 21 1.17 31.22 -10.52
C THR A 21 0.62 29.80 -10.57
N VAL A 22 -0.45 29.57 -11.33
CA VAL A 22 -1.07 28.24 -11.42
C VAL A 22 -0.15 27.25 -12.13
N TYR A 23 0.31 27.58 -13.34
CA TYR A 23 1.09 26.64 -14.17
C TYR A 23 2.57 26.59 -13.78
N GLY A 24 3.15 27.68 -13.29
CA GLY A 24 4.57 27.75 -12.95
C GLY A 24 4.89 27.33 -11.52
N ILE A 25 3.92 27.38 -10.59
CA ILE A 25 4.18 27.16 -9.16
C ILE A 25 3.25 26.09 -8.59
N LEU A 26 1.93 26.26 -8.69
CA LEU A 26 0.97 25.37 -8.02
C LEU A 26 0.96 23.96 -8.63
N LEU A 27 0.75 23.83 -9.94
CA LEU A 27 0.71 22.52 -10.61
C LEU A 27 2.01 21.72 -10.41
N PRO A 28 3.22 22.28 -10.66
CA PRO A 28 4.46 21.55 -10.46
C PRO A 28 4.74 21.21 -8.99
N ARG A 29 4.16 21.95 -8.04
CA ARG A 29 4.29 21.63 -6.61
C ARG A 29 3.39 20.46 -6.23
N MET A 30 2.14 20.46 -6.68
CA MET A 30 1.21 19.36 -6.45
C MET A 30 1.74 18.05 -7.03
N GLU A 31 2.24 18.06 -8.28
CA GLU A 31 2.83 16.87 -8.90
C GLU A 31 4.00 16.29 -8.10
N ARG A 32 4.85 17.16 -7.52
CA ARG A 32 5.95 16.73 -6.66
C ARG A 32 5.46 16.15 -5.35
N GLU A 33 4.46 16.77 -4.73
CA GLU A 33 3.84 16.26 -3.49
C GLU A 33 3.18 14.89 -3.75
N ASP A 34 2.49 14.71 -4.88
CA ASP A 34 1.86 13.45 -5.29
C ASP A 34 2.90 12.35 -5.55
N GLN A 35 4.01 12.67 -6.22
CA GLN A 35 5.10 11.71 -6.44
C GLN A 35 5.76 11.27 -5.13
N VAL A 36 6.00 12.21 -4.21
CA VAL A 36 6.56 11.90 -2.88
C VAL A 36 5.59 11.02 -2.10
N TYR A 37 4.30 11.34 -2.12
CA TYR A 37 3.27 10.54 -1.46
C TYR A 37 3.21 9.12 -2.05
N ALA A 38 3.19 9.00 -3.38
CA ALA A 38 3.17 7.71 -4.07
C ALA A 38 4.40 6.85 -3.72
N ALA A 39 5.59 7.46 -3.66
CA ALA A 39 6.80 6.76 -3.22
C ALA A 39 6.68 6.27 -1.77
N GLN A 40 6.14 7.09 -0.87
CA GLN A 40 5.90 6.69 0.53
C GLN A 40 4.89 5.55 0.67
N GLN A 41 3.91 5.43 -0.24
CA GLN A 41 2.97 4.30 -0.23
C GLN A 41 3.62 2.97 -0.64
N THR A 42 4.79 2.99 -1.30
CA THR A 42 5.50 1.74 -1.63
C THR A 42 6.35 1.19 -0.48
N ASP A 43 6.62 2.00 0.55
CA ASP A 43 7.41 1.60 1.73
C ASP A 43 6.50 1.20 2.89
N PRO A 44 6.60 -0.03 3.44
CA PRO A 44 5.76 -0.48 4.55
C PRO A 44 5.91 0.36 5.83
N LEU A 45 7.01 1.09 6.03
CA LEU A 45 7.21 1.97 7.20
C LEU A 45 6.44 3.28 7.09
N THR A 46 6.14 3.73 5.86
CA THR A 46 5.47 5.01 5.60
C THR A 46 4.11 4.88 4.94
N HIS A 47 3.73 3.68 4.51
CA HIS A 47 2.44 3.39 3.88
C HIS A 47 1.27 3.78 4.81
N ASN A 48 0.29 4.45 4.22
CA ASN A 48 -0.93 4.88 4.90
C ASN A 48 -2.03 3.82 4.73
N ILE A 49 -2.26 3.03 5.79
CA ILE A 49 -3.24 1.94 5.74
C ILE A 49 -4.69 2.40 5.51
N GLU A 50 -5.02 3.67 5.75
CA GLU A 50 -6.39 4.20 5.58
C GLU A 50 -6.93 3.98 4.17
N GLU A 51 -6.10 4.16 3.16
CA GLU A 51 -6.48 3.98 1.76
C GLU A 51 -6.83 2.52 1.43
N SER A 52 -6.27 1.57 2.18
CA SER A 52 -6.54 0.13 2.01
C SER A 52 -7.83 -0.32 2.69
N ILE A 53 -8.32 0.40 3.71
CA ILE A 53 -9.52 0.02 4.49
C ILE A 53 -10.78 -0.05 3.61
N ARG A 54 -10.86 0.78 2.57
CA ARG A 54 -12.00 0.79 1.63
C ARG A 54 -12.21 -0.56 0.93
N TYR A 55 -11.17 -1.40 0.87
CA TYR A 55 -11.23 -2.71 0.23
C TYR A 55 -11.66 -3.83 1.17
N LYS A 56 -11.89 -3.54 2.46
CA LYS A 56 -12.37 -4.50 3.45
C LYS A 56 -13.54 -5.31 2.90
N ASN A 57 -13.45 -6.63 3.01
CA ASN A 57 -14.50 -7.53 2.54
C ASN A 57 -14.56 -8.82 3.36
N LYS A 58 -15.76 -9.39 3.48
CA LYS A 58 -15.93 -10.67 4.17
C LYS A 58 -15.38 -11.86 3.38
N TYR A 59 -15.32 -11.75 2.05
CA TYR A 59 -15.08 -12.87 1.16
C TYR A 59 -13.88 -12.64 0.23
N MET A 60 -12.89 -13.53 0.29
CA MET A 60 -11.74 -13.59 -0.63
C MET A 60 -12.16 -13.71 -2.10
N GLY A 61 -13.34 -14.30 -2.36
CA GLY A 61 -13.91 -14.44 -3.71
C GLY A 61 -14.33 -13.12 -4.35
N ASN A 62 -14.36 -12.01 -3.58
CA ASN A 62 -14.49 -10.68 -4.17
C ASN A 62 -13.14 -10.24 -4.74
N ALA A 63 -12.83 -10.76 -5.94
CA ALA A 63 -11.56 -10.52 -6.63
C ALA A 63 -11.30 -9.02 -6.88
N GLY A 64 -12.33 -8.20 -7.08
CA GLY A 64 -12.17 -6.75 -7.25
C GLY A 64 -11.67 -6.06 -6.00
N ASN A 65 -12.26 -6.37 -4.84
CA ASN A 65 -11.80 -5.85 -3.55
C ASN A 65 -10.41 -6.38 -3.20
N LEU A 66 -10.19 -7.69 -3.36
CA LEU A 66 -8.89 -8.28 -3.04
C LEU A 66 -7.78 -7.75 -3.94
N SER A 67 -8.01 -7.68 -5.27
CA SER A 67 -7.06 -7.08 -6.19
C SER A 67 -6.79 -5.60 -5.87
N GLY A 68 -7.84 -4.83 -5.58
CA GLY A 68 -7.69 -3.43 -5.16
C GLY A 68 -6.87 -3.27 -3.88
N LEU A 69 -7.03 -4.18 -2.92
CA LEU A 69 -6.25 -4.23 -1.70
C LEU A 69 -4.78 -4.56 -1.98
N ILE A 70 -4.49 -5.61 -2.76
CA ILE A 70 -3.11 -5.99 -3.08
C ILE A 70 -2.36 -4.84 -3.78
N HIS A 71 -3.02 -4.15 -4.72
CA HIS A 71 -2.41 -3.00 -5.41
C HIS A 71 -2.31 -1.74 -4.56
N SER A 72 -3.06 -1.62 -3.46
CA SER A 72 -2.93 -0.49 -2.55
C SER A 72 -1.82 -0.67 -1.53
N LEU A 73 -1.40 -1.90 -1.25
CA LEU A 73 -0.37 -2.23 -0.26
C LEU A 73 1.06 -2.08 -0.82
N PRO A 74 2.10 -2.07 0.04
CA PRO A 74 3.50 -2.18 -0.39
C PRO A 74 3.73 -3.29 -1.42
N LEU A 75 4.65 -3.09 -2.37
CA LEU A 75 4.83 -3.94 -3.58
C LEU A 75 3.66 -3.93 -4.59
N GLY A 76 2.55 -3.24 -4.31
CA GLY A 76 1.41 -3.12 -5.24
C GLY A 76 1.73 -2.36 -6.54
N ASN A 77 2.88 -1.66 -6.59
CA ASN A 77 3.42 -1.04 -7.80
C ASN A 77 4.12 -2.04 -8.74
N ILE A 78 4.36 -3.27 -8.30
CA ILE A 78 4.94 -4.33 -9.11
C ILE A 78 3.80 -5.03 -9.86
N GLU A 79 3.97 -5.21 -11.17
CA GLU A 79 2.97 -5.90 -11.99
C GLU A 79 2.74 -7.32 -11.43
N SER A 80 1.48 -7.65 -11.16
CA SER A 80 1.10 -8.95 -10.65
C SER A 80 -0.26 -9.41 -11.16
N GLU A 81 -0.48 -10.72 -11.10
CA GLU A 81 -1.78 -11.35 -11.37
C GLU A 81 -2.32 -12.00 -10.09
N LEU A 82 -3.64 -12.03 -9.94
CA LEU A 82 -4.31 -12.61 -8.77
C LEU A 82 -5.03 -13.89 -9.17
N GLU A 83 -4.63 -15.00 -8.57
CA GLU A 83 -5.30 -16.29 -8.66
C GLU A 83 -5.97 -16.65 -7.33
N LEU A 84 -7.20 -17.15 -7.39
CA LEU A 84 -7.98 -17.53 -6.21
C LEU A 84 -8.24 -19.03 -6.22
N PHE A 85 -8.05 -19.66 -5.05
CA PHE A 85 -8.40 -21.05 -4.81
C PHE A 85 -9.51 -21.10 -3.75
N PRO A 86 -10.80 -21.10 -4.16
CA PRO A 86 -11.93 -21.00 -3.23
C PRO A 86 -12.04 -22.18 -2.26
N ASP A 87 -11.68 -23.38 -2.70
CA ASP A 87 -11.79 -24.61 -1.90
C ASP A 87 -10.90 -24.58 -0.65
N THR A 88 -9.74 -23.90 -0.74
CA THR A 88 -8.77 -23.75 0.36
C THR A 88 -8.77 -22.33 0.94
N LEU A 89 -9.60 -21.44 0.41
CA LEU A 89 -9.64 -20.02 0.79
C LEU A 89 -8.26 -19.35 0.65
N THR A 90 -7.55 -19.65 -0.45
CA THR A 90 -6.19 -19.15 -0.73
C THR A 90 -6.18 -18.09 -1.82
N ALA A 91 -5.37 -17.05 -1.65
CA ALA A 91 -5.03 -16.09 -2.70
C ALA A 91 -3.56 -16.25 -3.11
N ASN A 92 -3.30 -16.36 -4.41
CA ASN A 92 -1.96 -16.39 -4.97
C ASN A 92 -1.70 -15.12 -5.79
N ILE A 93 -0.66 -14.40 -5.42
CA ILE A 93 -0.23 -13.15 -6.04
C ILE A 93 1.02 -13.47 -6.85
N LEU A 94 0.87 -13.49 -8.17
CA LEU A 94 1.94 -13.82 -9.11
C LEU A 94 2.63 -12.55 -9.57
N TYR A 95 3.74 -12.19 -8.94
CA TYR A 95 4.55 -11.04 -9.32
C TYR A 95 5.36 -11.35 -10.58
N LYS A 96 5.34 -10.42 -11.54
CA LYS A 96 6.18 -10.47 -12.76
C LYS A 96 7.56 -9.87 -12.53
N SER A 97 8.18 -10.22 -11.40
CA SER A 97 9.50 -9.75 -10.95
C SER A 97 10.26 -10.89 -10.27
N SER A 98 11.59 -10.81 -10.25
CA SER A 98 12.42 -11.66 -9.37
C SER A 98 12.55 -11.00 -8.01
N THR A 99 12.75 -11.81 -6.97
CA THR A 99 13.11 -11.31 -5.64
C THR A 99 14.44 -10.54 -5.64
N ALA A 100 15.34 -10.84 -6.57
CA ALA A 100 16.63 -10.16 -6.70
C ALA A 100 16.50 -8.69 -7.15
N ASP A 101 15.36 -8.30 -7.72
CA ASP A 101 15.07 -6.93 -8.14
C ASP A 101 14.59 -6.03 -6.98
N ILE A 102 14.36 -6.62 -5.80
CA ILE A 102 13.81 -5.96 -4.62
C ILE A 102 14.84 -6.08 -3.50
N THR A 103 15.07 -5.01 -2.75
CA THR A 103 15.98 -5.10 -1.61
C THR A 103 15.41 -6.06 -0.55
N PRO A 104 16.24 -6.91 0.09
CA PRO A 104 15.77 -7.85 1.10
C PRO A 104 14.95 -7.17 2.20
N GLU A 105 15.38 -5.99 2.68
CA GLU A 105 14.68 -5.27 3.74
C GLU A 105 13.29 -4.80 3.31
N LEU A 106 13.14 -4.33 2.06
CA LEU A 106 11.84 -3.90 1.54
C LEU A 106 10.93 -5.12 1.35
N MET A 107 11.47 -6.20 0.79
CA MET A 107 10.74 -7.45 0.56
C MET A 107 10.17 -7.99 1.87
N GLU A 108 11.04 -8.28 2.85
CA GLU A 108 10.66 -8.96 4.08
C GLU A 108 9.64 -8.14 4.89
N ARG A 109 9.86 -6.83 5.02
CA ARG A 109 8.91 -5.94 5.69
C ARG A 109 7.57 -5.91 4.96
N SER A 110 7.59 -5.87 3.63
CA SER A 110 6.35 -5.82 2.84
C SER A 110 5.57 -7.12 2.93
N LEU A 111 6.24 -8.28 2.90
CA LEU A 111 5.56 -9.58 3.04
C LEU A 111 4.82 -9.68 4.38
N ILE A 112 5.48 -9.31 5.48
CA ILE A 112 4.89 -9.30 6.83
C ILE A 112 3.74 -8.27 6.91
N TYR A 113 3.96 -7.04 6.43
CA TYR A 113 2.96 -5.98 6.43
C TYR A 113 1.72 -6.39 5.64
N ASN A 114 1.92 -6.86 4.41
CA ASN A 114 0.85 -7.20 3.49
C ASN A 114 0.06 -8.40 3.97
N ALA A 115 0.72 -9.43 4.52
CA ALA A 115 0.02 -10.59 5.08
C ALA A 115 -0.89 -10.16 6.23
N THR A 116 -0.34 -9.40 7.18
CA THR A 116 -1.08 -8.88 8.33
C THR A 116 -2.25 -8.00 7.89
N ALA A 117 -2.02 -7.10 6.93
CA ALA A 117 -3.05 -6.21 6.40
C ALA A 117 -4.18 -6.97 5.69
N THR A 118 -3.80 -7.91 4.83
CA THR A 118 -4.74 -8.67 4.00
C THR A 118 -5.62 -9.59 4.85
N PHE A 119 -5.05 -10.31 5.82
CA PHE A 119 -5.85 -11.17 6.71
C PHE A 119 -6.80 -10.37 7.60
N ALA A 120 -6.42 -9.16 8.02
CA ALA A 120 -7.29 -8.32 8.82
C ALA A 120 -8.39 -7.60 8.01
N LEU A 121 -8.20 -7.43 6.68
CA LEU A 121 -9.18 -6.80 5.80
C LEU A 121 -10.07 -7.79 5.03
N ILE A 122 -9.66 -9.05 4.89
CA ILE A 122 -10.39 -10.08 4.15
C ILE A 122 -10.74 -11.24 5.07
N ASP A 123 -11.96 -11.25 5.62
CA ASP A 123 -12.31 -12.06 6.80
C ASP A 123 -12.10 -13.58 6.61
N ASN A 124 -12.52 -14.15 5.48
CA ASN A 124 -12.47 -15.61 5.30
C ASN A 124 -11.20 -16.12 4.63
N LEU A 125 -10.27 -15.26 4.20
CA LEU A 125 -9.02 -15.69 3.58
C LEU A 125 -8.18 -16.49 4.59
N GLN A 126 -7.66 -17.65 4.21
CA GLN A 126 -6.90 -18.54 5.10
C GLN A 126 -5.42 -18.62 4.75
N GLU A 127 -5.05 -18.40 3.48
CA GLU A 127 -3.67 -18.50 3.04
C GLU A 127 -3.37 -17.47 1.95
N ILE A 128 -2.17 -16.90 1.99
CA ILE A 128 -1.63 -16.04 0.93
C ILE A 128 -0.36 -16.69 0.39
N ARG A 129 -0.25 -16.76 -0.93
CA ARG A 129 0.96 -17.14 -1.64
C ARG A 129 1.49 -15.94 -2.40
N TYR A 130 2.74 -15.58 -2.17
CA TYR A 130 3.46 -14.58 -2.93
C TYR A 130 4.44 -15.31 -3.85
N THR A 131 4.13 -15.39 -5.14
CA THR A 131 4.93 -16.10 -6.12
C THR A 131 5.67 -15.10 -7.00
N PHE A 132 7.00 -15.12 -6.90
CA PHE A 132 7.92 -14.41 -7.79
C PHE A 132 8.43 -15.39 -8.85
N SER A 133 9.22 -14.88 -9.81
CA SER A 133 9.77 -15.72 -10.89
C SER A 133 10.80 -16.76 -10.41
N ASP A 134 11.40 -16.53 -9.24
CA ASP A 134 12.50 -17.30 -8.67
C ASP A 134 12.16 -17.95 -7.31
N LEU A 135 11.30 -17.33 -6.51
CA LEU A 135 10.93 -17.81 -5.17
C LEU A 135 9.43 -17.69 -4.90
N SER A 136 8.95 -18.42 -3.91
CA SER A 136 7.57 -18.28 -3.42
C SER A 136 7.53 -18.31 -1.89
N TYR A 137 6.66 -17.48 -1.34
CA TYR A 137 6.41 -17.37 0.09
C TYR A 137 4.96 -17.71 0.37
N VAL A 138 4.71 -18.54 1.37
CA VAL A 138 3.35 -18.96 1.75
C VAL A 138 3.16 -18.65 3.22
N VAL A 139 2.04 -18.04 3.56
CA VAL A 139 1.69 -17.70 4.94
C VAL A 139 0.22 -17.99 5.19
N SER A 140 -0.08 -18.61 6.34
CA SER A 140 -1.45 -18.86 6.77
C SER A 140 -1.94 -17.76 7.72
N ARG A 141 -3.26 -17.62 7.80
CA ARG A 141 -3.92 -16.76 8.80
C ARG A 141 -3.53 -17.17 10.21
N GLU A 142 -3.52 -18.47 10.48
CA GLU A 142 -3.23 -19.04 11.80
C GLU A 142 -1.83 -18.61 12.27
N ASP A 143 -0.83 -18.68 11.40
CA ASP A 143 0.55 -18.29 11.73
C ASP A 143 0.65 -16.80 12.07
N VAL A 144 -0.01 -15.94 11.29
CA VAL A 144 -0.03 -14.49 11.54
C VAL A 144 -0.75 -14.16 12.85
N GLU A 145 -1.90 -14.79 13.11
CA GLU A 145 -2.66 -14.60 14.34
C GLU A 145 -1.87 -15.08 15.57
N MET A 146 -1.19 -16.22 15.48
CA MET A 146 -0.29 -16.70 16.53
C MET A 146 0.88 -15.74 16.77
N TRP A 147 1.53 -15.28 15.70
CA TRP A 147 2.69 -14.39 15.78
C TRP A 147 2.34 -13.01 16.36
N GLN A 148 1.15 -12.48 16.06
CA GLN A 148 0.62 -11.23 16.63
C GLN A 148 0.07 -11.40 18.05
N GLY A 149 -0.01 -12.63 18.58
CA GLY A 149 -0.50 -12.91 19.93
C GLY A 149 -2.03 -12.95 20.06
N GLN A 150 -2.73 -13.51 19.07
CA GLN A 150 -4.19 -13.66 19.02
C GLN A 150 -4.97 -12.34 19.11
N ALA A 151 -4.41 -11.25 18.56
CA ALA A 151 -5.08 -9.97 18.55
C ALA A 151 -6.25 -9.99 17.55
N ASP A 152 -7.46 -10.07 18.10
CA ASP A 152 -8.81 -10.03 17.50
C ASP A 152 -9.05 -8.94 16.42
N SER A 153 -8.34 -8.93 15.29
CA SER A 153 -8.62 -8.04 14.15
C SER A 153 -8.81 -6.51 14.47
N PRO A 154 -8.36 -5.89 15.60
CA PRO A 154 -8.74 -4.52 15.90
C PRO A 154 -7.72 -3.53 15.34
N LEU A 155 -6.56 -4.02 14.89
CA LEU A 155 -5.39 -3.23 14.52
C LEU A 155 -5.69 -2.32 13.32
N ILE A 156 -6.55 -2.74 12.38
CA ILE A 156 -6.90 -1.95 11.19
C ILE A 156 -8.13 -1.05 11.39
N ASN A 157 -8.98 -1.33 12.37
CA ASN A 157 -10.13 -0.45 12.66
C ASN A 157 -9.68 0.90 13.29
N SER A 158 -8.39 1.06 13.58
CA SER A 158 -7.80 2.31 14.04
C SER A 158 -6.41 2.50 13.40
N PRO A 159 -6.28 3.28 12.32
CA PRO A 159 -5.02 3.53 11.61
C PRO A 159 -3.87 3.97 12.52
N ASN A 160 -4.18 4.77 13.55
CA ASN A 160 -3.19 5.16 14.55
C ASN A 160 -2.65 3.96 15.34
N LYS A 161 -3.51 3.01 15.72
CA LYS A 161 -3.07 1.79 16.42
C LYS A 161 -2.26 0.90 15.50
N TRP A 162 -2.68 0.72 14.25
CA TRP A 162 -1.88 0.03 13.23
C TRP A 162 -0.45 0.57 13.20
N ARG A 163 -0.31 1.89 13.10
CA ARG A 163 0.99 2.54 13.05
C ARG A 163 1.81 2.30 14.32
N THR A 164 1.23 2.55 15.49
CA THR A 164 1.98 2.55 16.76
C THR A 164 2.24 1.16 17.32
N GLU A 165 1.33 0.22 17.10
CA GLU A 165 1.36 -1.12 17.71
C GLU A 165 1.90 -2.21 16.77
N PHE A 166 1.89 -1.99 15.45
CA PHE A 166 2.39 -2.94 14.45
C PHE A 166 3.45 -2.34 13.52
N GLN A 167 3.10 -1.32 12.73
CA GLN A 167 3.97 -0.78 11.66
C GLN A 167 5.34 -0.32 12.19
N SER A 168 5.36 0.38 13.33
CA SER A 168 6.59 0.85 13.97
C SER A 168 7.56 -0.27 14.35
N LYS A 169 7.05 -1.48 14.64
CA LYS A 169 7.90 -2.64 14.99
C LYS A 169 8.72 -3.13 13.79
N LEU A 170 8.26 -2.88 12.57
CA LEU A 170 8.98 -3.25 11.34
C LEU A 170 10.29 -2.44 11.16
N GLU A 171 10.47 -1.34 11.91
CA GLU A 171 11.74 -0.62 11.96
C GLU A 171 12.86 -1.48 12.58
N ASP A 172 12.53 -2.35 13.54
CA ASP A 172 13.49 -3.27 14.18
C ASP A 172 13.76 -4.49 13.30
N SER A 173 14.98 -4.58 12.77
CA SER A 173 15.39 -5.71 11.93
C SER A 173 15.26 -7.06 12.63
N LYS A 174 15.45 -7.14 13.96
CA LYS A 174 15.29 -8.41 14.69
C LYS A 174 13.85 -8.87 14.73
N TYR A 175 12.91 -7.93 14.81
CA TYR A 175 11.48 -8.23 14.74
C TYR A 175 11.11 -8.76 13.35
N VAL A 176 11.64 -8.14 12.29
CA VAL A 176 11.47 -8.59 10.90
C VAL A 176 12.08 -9.98 10.70
N ASP A 177 13.33 -10.20 11.10
CA ASP A 177 14.02 -11.51 10.99
C ASP A 177 13.25 -12.63 11.70
N MET A 178 12.69 -12.34 12.88
CA MET A 178 11.89 -13.29 13.65
C MET A 178 10.55 -13.56 12.96
N GLY A 179 9.90 -12.51 12.45
CA GLY A 179 8.66 -12.63 11.68
C GLY A 179 8.86 -13.48 10.44
N MET A 180 9.90 -13.22 9.65
CA MET A 180 10.22 -14.01 8.46
C MET A 180 10.40 -15.48 8.80
N LYS A 181 11.21 -15.83 9.80
CA LYS A 181 11.44 -17.24 10.20
C LYS A 181 10.22 -17.96 10.75
N THR A 182 9.24 -17.21 11.24
CA THR A 182 8.04 -17.77 11.90
C THR A 182 6.90 -17.91 10.90
N LEU A 183 6.78 -16.98 9.97
CA LEU A 183 5.67 -16.90 9.02
C LEU A 183 5.98 -17.54 7.65
N PHE A 184 7.25 -17.69 7.28
CA PHE A 184 7.71 -18.14 5.97
C PHE A 184 8.89 -19.12 6.07
#